data_AF-A0A2D4ZR32-F1
#
_entry.id   AF-A0A2D4ZR32-F1
#
_cell.length_a   1.000
_cell.length_b   1.000
_cell.length_c   1.000
_cell.angle_alpha   90.00
_cell.angle_beta   90.00
_cell.angle_gamma   90.00
#
_symmetry.space_group_name_H-M   'P 1'
#
loop_
_entity.id
_entity.type
_entity.pdbx_description
1 polymer ?
#
loop_
_entity_poly.entity_id
_entity_poly.type
_entity_poly.pdbx_seq_one_letter_code
_entity_poly.pdbx_strand_id
1 'polypeptide(L)'
;MNLSAEQIQSQWGKFIGYINEYISPDRAEKLVSFYEQHKEEIMLMPASHKKAYHNCFPGGYIDHVNRVVECALKLTSVWSDMGVNKDTFTLEEIVFSAINHDLGKMGDGEEYSHVPSTDQWRKKNLGEMYTFNTKISYMSVPDRSIYLLTSNNIEVSPNEWLGIKLHDGLYDPANEPYYKTYLPETKPRTSLPFIIHHADMMATRIEFEREWLPKFNIENSPSTPELAKKKSSARKKALSSVSSPGLKNMLDSL
;
A
#
# COMPACT_ATOMS: atom_id res chain seq x y z
N MET A 1 -14.26 4.90 2.53
CA MET A 1 -14.51 4.35 1.16
C MET A 1 -14.76 2.84 1.22
N ASN A 2 -15.53 2.27 0.28
CA ASN A 2 -15.68 0.81 0.09
C ASN A 2 -15.52 0.51 -1.41
N LEU A 3 -14.61 -0.38 -1.79
CA LEU A 3 -14.41 -0.81 -3.18
C LEU A 3 -15.33 -1.99 -3.51
N SER A 4 -15.83 -2.02 -4.75
CA SER A 4 -16.47 -3.21 -5.34
C SER A 4 -15.44 -4.27 -5.69
N ALA A 5 -15.88 -5.52 -5.86
CA ALA A 5 -15.01 -6.62 -6.27
C ALA A 5 -14.35 -6.35 -7.63
N GLU A 6 -15.09 -5.74 -8.57
CA GLU A 6 -14.58 -5.34 -9.87
C GLU A 6 -13.49 -4.26 -9.76
N GLN A 7 -13.66 -3.30 -8.85
CA GLN A 7 -12.63 -2.29 -8.58
C GLN A 7 -11.39 -2.92 -7.96
N ILE A 8 -11.52 -3.82 -6.98
CA ILE A 8 -10.38 -4.51 -6.38
C ILE A 8 -9.62 -5.32 -7.44
N GLN A 9 -10.34 -6.06 -8.29
CA GLN A 9 -9.73 -6.81 -9.40
C GLN A 9 -9.02 -5.90 -10.40
N SER A 10 -9.60 -4.73 -10.71
CA SER A 10 -8.98 -3.73 -11.57
C SER A 10 -7.71 -3.15 -10.92
N GLN A 11 -7.71 -2.91 -9.61
CA GLN A 11 -6.52 -2.43 -8.90
C GLN A 11 -5.40 -3.48 -8.90
N TRP A 12 -5.74 -4.76 -8.75
CA TRP A 12 -4.76 -5.85 -8.90
C TRP A 12 -4.16 -5.89 -10.30
N GLY A 13 -5.01 -5.81 -11.34
CA GLY A 13 -4.54 -5.80 -12.72
C GLY A 13 -3.59 -4.63 -13.01
N LYS A 14 -3.87 -3.45 -12.42
CA LYS A 14 -3.00 -2.28 -12.51
C LYS A 14 -1.66 -2.49 -11.80
N PHE A 15 -1.68 -3.07 -10.61
CA PHE A 15 -0.49 -3.38 -9.84
C PHE A 15 0.46 -4.32 -10.60
N ILE A 16 -0.07 -5.44 -11.11
CA ILE A 16 0.68 -6.38 -11.95
C ILE A 16 1.12 -5.71 -13.27
N GLY A 17 0.30 -4.82 -13.84
CA GLY A 17 0.64 -4.02 -15.01
C GLY A 17 1.90 -3.19 -14.80
N TYR A 18 2.05 -2.52 -13.65
CA TYR A 18 3.27 -1.77 -13.34
C TYR A 18 4.51 -2.65 -13.26
N ILE A 19 4.40 -3.86 -12.68
CA ILE A 19 5.51 -4.81 -12.64
C ILE A 19 5.94 -5.18 -14.06
N ASN A 20 4.99 -5.55 -14.91
CA ASN A 20 5.27 -5.98 -16.28
C ASN A 20 5.77 -4.85 -17.19
N GLU A 21 5.39 -3.60 -16.93
CA GLU A 21 5.78 -2.45 -17.75
C GLU A 21 7.17 -1.90 -17.39
N TYR A 22 7.50 -1.82 -16.10
CA TYR A 22 8.67 -1.09 -15.61
C TYR A 22 9.79 -1.96 -15.04
N ILE A 23 9.52 -3.23 -14.72
CA ILE A 23 10.52 -4.13 -14.15
C ILE A 23 11.09 -5.04 -15.24
N SER A 24 12.41 -5.27 -15.20
CA SER A 24 13.10 -6.16 -16.12
C SER A 24 12.46 -7.57 -16.16
N PRO A 25 12.35 -8.23 -17.33
CA PRO A 25 11.52 -9.44 -17.50
C PRO A 25 11.80 -10.56 -16.49
N ASP A 26 13.06 -10.94 -16.29
CA ASP A 26 13.45 -12.02 -15.37
C ASP A 26 13.09 -11.72 -13.91
N ARG A 27 13.13 -10.43 -13.53
CA ARG A 27 12.78 -9.98 -12.18
C ARG A 27 11.27 -9.79 -12.03
N ALA A 28 10.60 -9.32 -13.07
CA ALA A 28 9.15 -9.21 -13.15
C ALA A 28 8.49 -10.58 -12.96
N GLU A 29 9.02 -11.64 -13.61
CA GLU A 29 8.51 -13.00 -13.44
C GLU A 29 8.58 -13.46 -11.97
N LYS A 30 9.71 -13.22 -11.29
CA LYS A 30 9.88 -13.55 -9.87
C LYS A 30 8.93 -12.77 -8.97
N LEU A 31 8.81 -11.45 -9.20
CA LEU A 31 7.89 -10.59 -8.44
C LEU A 31 6.43 -11.01 -8.63
N VAL A 32 6.00 -11.20 -9.88
CA VAL A 32 4.62 -11.64 -10.19
C VAL A 32 4.36 -12.99 -9.54
N SER A 33 5.31 -13.94 -9.63
CA SER A 33 5.17 -15.25 -9.00
C SER A 33 5.02 -15.14 -7.48
N PHE A 34 5.83 -14.31 -6.82
CA PHE A 34 5.72 -14.03 -5.39
C PHE A 34 4.36 -13.41 -5.03
N TYR A 35 3.94 -12.37 -5.74
CA TYR A 35 2.68 -11.68 -5.46
C TYR A 35 1.44 -12.54 -5.74
N GLU A 36 1.46 -13.37 -6.78
CA GLU A 36 0.34 -14.28 -7.09
C GLU A 36 0.16 -15.36 -6.02
N GLN A 37 1.21 -15.77 -5.28
CA GLN A 37 1.08 -16.69 -4.14
C GLN A 37 0.26 -16.09 -2.97
N HIS A 38 0.26 -14.77 -2.83
CA HIS A 38 -0.39 -14.04 -1.73
C HIS A 38 -1.55 -13.15 -2.21
N LYS A 39 -2.05 -13.43 -3.41
CA LYS A 39 -2.97 -12.55 -4.13
C LYS A 39 -4.28 -12.31 -3.39
N GLU A 40 -4.93 -13.36 -2.93
CA GLU A 40 -6.25 -13.24 -2.31
C GLU A 40 -6.20 -12.28 -1.11
N GLU A 41 -5.12 -12.32 -0.35
CA GLU A 41 -4.96 -11.55 0.86
C GLU A 41 -4.42 -10.15 0.58
N ILE A 42 -3.43 -9.98 -0.29
CA ILE A 42 -2.93 -8.66 -0.68
C ILE A 42 -4.03 -7.83 -1.34
N MET A 43 -4.89 -8.44 -2.16
CA MET A 43 -6.04 -7.76 -2.78
C MET A 43 -7.07 -7.26 -1.77
N LEU A 44 -7.14 -7.86 -0.58
CA LEU A 44 -8.14 -7.51 0.45
C LEU A 44 -7.53 -6.79 1.66
N MET A 45 -6.21 -6.73 1.77
CA MET A 45 -5.52 -6.11 2.90
C MET A 45 -5.83 -4.60 2.98
N PRO A 46 -6.07 -4.05 4.19
CA PRO A 46 -6.16 -2.61 4.38
C PRO A 46 -4.78 -1.96 4.34
N ALA A 47 -4.69 -0.67 3.96
CA ALA A 47 -3.44 0.06 4.06
C ALA A 47 -3.08 0.43 5.52
N SER A 48 -4.09 0.49 6.40
CA SER A 48 -3.92 0.83 7.81
C SER A 48 -4.97 0.17 8.72
N HIS A 49 -4.69 0.10 10.01
CA HIS A 49 -5.51 -0.66 10.98
C HIS A 49 -6.69 0.14 11.58
N LYS A 50 -6.70 1.47 11.42
CA LYS A 50 -7.66 2.38 12.07
C LYS A 50 -8.36 3.24 11.03
N LYS A 51 -9.69 3.40 11.15
CA LYS A 51 -10.51 4.20 10.22
C LYS A 51 -10.03 5.63 10.01
N ALA A 52 -9.43 6.23 11.04
CA ALA A 52 -8.88 7.58 10.99
C ALA A 52 -7.64 7.71 10.07
N TYR A 53 -6.99 6.59 9.75
CA TYR A 53 -5.79 6.54 8.94
C TYR A 53 -6.13 6.25 7.46
N HIS A 54 -5.16 6.44 6.58
CA HIS A 54 -5.36 6.31 5.14
C HIS A 54 -5.78 4.89 4.77
N ASN A 55 -6.77 4.77 3.89
CA ASN A 55 -7.18 3.52 3.26
C ASN A 55 -7.41 2.31 4.21
N CYS A 56 -8.01 2.53 5.38
CA CYS A 56 -8.45 1.47 6.30
C CYS A 56 -9.76 0.80 5.81
N PHE A 57 -9.68 0.05 4.71
CA PHE A 57 -10.78 -0.74 4.15
C PHE A 57 -10.25 -1.92 3.31
N PRO A 58 -11.05 -2.96 3.01
CA PRO A 58 -10.63 -4.06 2.15
C PRO A 58 -10.19 -3.60 0.76
N GLY A 59 -8.97 -3.95 0.36
CA GLY A 59 -8.32 -3.49 -0.87
C GLY A 59 -7.68 -2.10 -0.77
N GLY A 60 -7.63 -1.53 0.43
CA GLY A 60 -6.99 -0.25 0.67
C GLY A 60 -5.48 -0.28 0.44
N TYR A 61 -4.81 -1.41 0.72
CA TYR A 61 -3.37 -1.56 0.47
C TYR A 61 -3.03 -1.40 -1.02
N ILE A 62 -3.70 -2.17 -1.88
CA ILE A 62 -3.41 -2.15 -3.31
C ILE A 62 -3.83 -0.81 -3.95
N ASP A 63 -4.90 -0.17 -3.45
CA ASP A 63 -5.27 1.19 -3.86
C ASP A 63 -4.18 2.21 -3.54
N HIS A 64 -3.67 2.15 -2.31
CA HIS A 64 -2.61 3.02 -1.83
C HIS A 64 -1.32 2.83 -2.63
N VAL A 65 -0.81 1.59 -2.74
CA VAL A 65 0.44 1.29 -3.46
C VAL A 65 0.37 1.73 -4.92
N ASN A 66 -0.75 1.45 -5.61
CA ASN A 66 -0.93 1.93 -6.99
C ASN A 66 -0.85 3.45 -7.10
N ARG A 67 -1.41 4.19 -6.12
CA ARG A 67 -1.31 5.65 -6.06
C ARG A 67 0.12 6.11 -5.81
N VAL A 68 0.86 5.44 -4.92
CA VAL A 68 2.28 5.74 -4.67
C VAL A 68 3.10 5.58 -5.95
N VAL A 69 2.87 4.51 -6.74
CA VAL A 69 3.54 4.33 -8.05
C VAL A 69 3.22 5.47 -9.02
N GLU A 70 1.94 5.86 -9.15
CA GLU A 70 1.55 7.00 -10.01
C GLU A 70 2.22 8.31 -9.57
N CYS A 71 2.21 8.59 -8.27
CA CYS A 71 2.84 9.76 -7.70
C CYS A 71 4.36 9.73 -7.92
N ALA A 72 5.02 8.59 -7.73
CA ALA A 72 6.45 8.42 -7.92
C ALA A 72 6.88 8.66 -9.36
N LEU A 73 6.13 8.17 -10.35
CA LEU A 73 6.39 8.42 -11.77
C LEU A 73 6.26 9.91 -12.12
N LYS A 74 5.21 10.58 -11.63
CA LYS A 74 5.01 12.02 -11.83
C LYS A 74 6.08 12.86 -11.14
N LEU A 75 6.40 12.53 -9.89
CA LEU A 75 7.42 13.22 -9.12
C LEU A 75 8.80 13.02 -9.74
N THR A 76 9.11 11.84 -10.25
CA THR A 76 10.37 11.61 -10.99
C THR A 76 10.50 12.59 -12.17
N SER A 77 9.41 12.87 -12.87
CA SER A 77 9.39 13.87 -13.95
C SER A 77 9.63 15.28 -13.40
N VAL A 78 8.94 15.68 -12.32
CA VAL A 78 9.14 16.99 -11.67
C VAL A 78 10.58 17.17 -11.18
N TRP A 79 11.16 16.18 -10.49
CA TRP A 79 12.54 16.23 -10.04
C TRP A 79 13.52 16.29 -11.21
N SER A 80 13.23 15.60 -12.32
CA SER A 80 13.99 15.70 -13.57
C SER A 80 13.96 17.11 -14.15
N ASP A 81 12.78 17.73 -14.23
CA ASP A 81 12.60 19.09 -14.75
C ASP A 81 13.32 20.14 -13.88
N MET A 82 13.44 19.87 -12.59
CA MET A 82 14.18 20.71 -11.63
C MET A 82 15.70 20.44 -11.62
N GLY A 83 16.20 19.49 -12.42
CA GLY A 83 17.63 19.24 -12.61
C GLY A 83 18.25 18.21 -11.67
N VAL A 84 17.48 17.26 -11.13
CA VAL A 84 18.05 16.12 -10.38
C VAL A 84 19.01 15.31 -11.27
N ASN A 85 20.07 14.76 -10.67
CA ASN A 85 20.95 13.85 -11.40
C ASN A 85 20.26 12.48 -11.62
N LYS A 86 19.75 12.26 -12.83
CA LYS A 86 19.04 11.04 -13.23
C LYS A 86 19.94 9.83 -13.40
N ASP A 87 21.27 9.98 -13.40
CA ASP A 87 22.18 8.84 -13.48
C ASP A 87 22.31 8.11 -12.13
N THR A 88 21.72 8.67 -11.06
CA THR A 88 21.78 8.12 -9.71
C THR A 88 20.68 7.12 -9.37
N PHE A 89 19.70 6.93 -10.28
CA PHE A 89 18.64 5.93 -10.14
C PHE A 89 17.98 5.62 -11.50
N THR A 90 17.27 4.50 -11.60
CA THR A 90 16.47 4.17 -12.79
C THR A 90 14.96 4.25 -12.53
N LEU A 91 14.15 4.25 -13.60
CA LEU A 91 12.69 4.12 -13.46
C LEU A 91 12.29 2.76 -12.90
N GLU A 92 13.02 1.69 -13.21
CA GLU A 92 12.81 0.37 -12.62
C GLU A 92 12.98 0.43 -11.10
N GLU A 93 14.05 1.05 -10.59
CA GLU A 93 14.27 1.21 -9.15
C GLU A 93 13.16 2.05 -8.49
N ILE A 94 12.70 3.12 -9.15
CA ILE A 94 11.57 3.95 -8.65
C ILE A 94 10.31 3.11 -8.50
N VAL A 95 9.92 2.37 -9.53
CA VAL A 95 8.69 1.57 -9.52
C VAL A 95 8.84 0.38 -8.59
N PHE A 96 10.00 -0.28 -8.57
CA PHE A 96 10.30 -1.37 -7.64
C PHE A 96 10.18 -0.92 -6.19
N SER A 97 10.79 0.21 -5.81
CA SER A 97 10.68 0.73 -4.45
C SER A 97 9.25 1.16 -4.13
N ALA A 98 8.53 1.83 -5.05
CA ALA A 98 7.16 2.25 -4.82
C ALA A 98 6.19 1.08 -4.63
N ILE A 99 6.34 0.00 -5.41
CA ILE A 99 5.53 -1.22 -5.30
C ILE A 99 5.76 -1.92 -3.95
N ASN A 100 7.01 -1.94 -3.49
CA ASN A 100 7.42 -2.76 -2.35
C ASN A 100 7.62 -1.99 -1.03
N HIS A 101 7.47 -0.66 -1.00
CA HIS A 101 7.78 0.16 0.18
C HIS A 101 7.08 -0.36 1.45
N ASP A 102 5.80 -0.71 1.30
CA ASP A 102 4.90 -1.13 2.36
C ASP A 102 4.64 -2.65 2.40
N LEU A 103 5.38 -3.44 1.61
CA LEU A 103 5.18 -4.90 1.49
C LEU A 103 5.12 -5.62 2.85
N GLY A 104 5.93 -5.20 3.82
CA GLY A 104 5.97 -5.75 5.16
C GLY A 104 4.65 -5.67 5.94
N LYS A 105 3.66 -4.90 5.48
CA LYS A 105 2.28 -4.93 6.00
C LYS A 105 1.60 -6.29 5.76
N MET A 106 2.04 -7.05 4.76
CA MET A 106 1.50 -8.38 4.46
C MET A 106 1.77 -9.39 5.57
N GLY A 107 2.77 -9.20 6.43
CA GLY A 107 3.17 -10.24 7.39
C GLY A 107 4.45 -10.94 6.97
N ASP A 108 4.70 -12.14 7.50
CA ASP A 108 5.96 -12.87 7.32
C ASP A 108 5.94 -13.88 6.15
N GLY A 109 4.85 -13.91 5.38
CA GLY A 109 4.63 -14.86 4.29
C GLY A 109 3.77 -16.06 4.70
N GLU A 110 3.62 -16.32 6.00
CA GLU A 110 2.74 -17.37 6.53
C GLU A 110 1.54 -16.77 7.29
N GLU A 111 1.81 -15.76 8.11
CA GLU A 111 0.84 -15.10 8.98
C GLU A 111 0.77 -13.60 8.67
N TYR A 112 -0.44 -13.07 8.51
CA TYR A 112 -0.66 -11.66 8.15
C TYR A 112 -0.40 -10.72 9.32
N SER A 113 0.20 -9.53 9.07
CA SER A 113 0.52 -8.58 10.16
C SER A 113 -0.71 -8.02 10.88
N HIS A 114 -1.86 -8.01 10.20
CA HIS A 114 -3.09 -7.44 10.72
C HIS A 114 -4.23 -8.43 10.54
N VAL A 115 -4.99 -8.65 11.61
CA VAL A 115 -6.20 -9.47 11.59
C VAL A 115 -7.42 -8.61 11.92
N PRO A 116 -8.61 -8.93 11.39
CA PRO A 116 -9.83 -8.22 11.76
C PRO A 116 -10.02 -8.21 13.28
N SER A 117 -10.28 -7.03 13.83
CA SER A 117 -10.50 -6.88 15.26
C SER A 117 -11.79 -7.61 15.68
N THR A 118 -11.70 -8.37 16.78
CA THR A 118 -12.84 -9.04 17.43
C THR A 118 -13.48 -8.17 18.52
N ASP A 119 -12.80 -7.10 18.95
CA ASP A 119 -13.27 -6.17 19.98
C ASP A 119 -14.27 -5.16 19.40
N GLN A 120 -15.56 -5.40 19.65
CA GLN A 120 -16.64 -4.54 19.17
C GLN A 120 -16.62 -3.14 19.78
N TRP A 121 -16.13 -2.99 21.01
CA TRP A 121 -16.06 -1.70 21.67
C TRP A 121 -14.99 -0.83 21.01
N ARG A 122 -13.80 -1.38 20.74
CA ARG A 122 -12.71 -0.65 20.06
C ARG A 122 -13.07 -0.31 18.63
N LYS A 123 -13.74 -1.21 17.90
CA LYS A 123 -14.27 -0.91 16.55
C LYS A 123 -15.26 0.24 16.56
N LYS A 124 -16.21 0.25 17.49
CA LYS A 124 -17.27 1.27 17.57
C LYS A 124 -16.75 2.62 18.05
N ASN A 125 -15.92 2.64 19.09
CA ASN A 125 -15.55 3.87 19.78
C ASN A 125 -14.20 4.43 19.31
N LEU A 126 -13.25 3.58 18.91
CA LEU A 126 -11.90 3.99 18.48
C LEU A 126 -11.69 3.86 16.97
N GLY A 127 -12.56 3.14 16.26
CA GLY A 127 -12.41 2.89 14.83
C GLY A 127 -11.26 1.93 14.50
N GLU A 128 -10.80 1.14 15.46
CA GLU A 128 -9.74 0.15 15.29
C GLU A 128 -10.32 -1.12 14.67
N MET A 129 -10.26 -1.20 13.34
CA MET A 129 -10.89 -2.25 12.55
C MET A 129 -10.02 -3.50 12.48
N TYR A 130 -8.71 -3.34 12.65
CA TYR A 130 -7.73 -4.42 12.63
C TYR A 130 -6.80 -4.30 13.83
N THR A 131 -6.25 -5.43 14.27
CA THR A 131 -5.26 -5.52 15.34
C THR A 131 -4.01 -6.22 14.83
N PHE A 132 -2.86 -5.89 15.41
CA PHE A 132 -1.61 -6.58 15.09
C PHE A 132 -1.70 -8.07 15.42
N ASN A 133 -1.20 -8.91 14.53
CA ASN A 133 -1.11 -10.34 14.75
C ASN A 133 0.05 -10.65 15.70
N THR A 134 -0.25 -11.25 16.84
CA THR A 134 0.74 -11.56 17.88
C THR A 134 1.55 -12.83 17.58
N LYS A 135 1.24 -13.54 16.49
CA LYS A 135 2.00 -14.74 16.08
C LYS A 135 3.29 -14.39 15.34
N ILE A 136 3.36 -13.21 14.74
CA ILE A 136 4.54 -12.79 13.98
C ILE A 136 5.55 -12.09 14.88
N SER A 137 6.83 -12.30 14.60
CA SER A 137 7.89 -11.56 15.28
C SER A 137 7.93 -10.11 14.80
N TYR A 138 8.30 -9.21 15.73
CA TYR A 138 8.39 -7.80 15.40
C TYR A 138 9.52 -7.53 14.39
N MET A 139 9.15 -6.86 13.31
CA MET A 139 10.01 -6.15 12.38
C MET A 139 9.27 -4.87 12.00
N SER A 140 10.01 -3.79 11.74
CA SER A 140 9.40 -2.62 11.10
C SER A 140 8.85 -3.03 9.72
N VAL A 141 7.84 -2.30 9.21
CA VAL A 141 7.30 -2.53 7.86
C VAL A 141 8.42 -2.53 6.82
N PRO A 142 9.30 -1.51 6.73
CA PRO A 142 10.36 -1.49 5.72
C PRO A 142 11.37 -2.64 5.87
N ASP A 143 11.78 -2.98 7.10
CA ASP A 143 12.72 -4.10 7.31
C ASP A 143 12.10 -5.43 6.87
N ARG A 144 10.80 -5.63 7.16
CA ARG A 144 10.08 -6.82 6.72
C ARG A 144 9.89 -6.83 5.20
N SER A 145 9.59 -5.70 4.57
CA SER A 145 9.53 -5.57 3.11
C SER A 145 10.81 -6.09 2.45
N ILE A 146 11.97 -5.63 2.93
CA ILE A 146 13.29 -6.03 2.40
C ILE A 146 13.58 -7.50 2.69
N TYR A 147 13.25 -7.98 3.89
CA TYR A 147 13.42 -9.38 4.26
C TYR A 147 12.61 -10.32 3.35
N LEU A 148 11.34 -10.01 3.10
CA LEU A 148 10.47 -10.81 2.23
C LEU A 148 11.01 -10.90 0.80
N LEU A 149 11.46 -9.78 0.24
CA LEU A 149 12.05 -9.75 -1.10
C LEU A 149 13.31 -10.62 -1.18
N THR A 150 14.26 -10.37 -0.27
CA THR A 150 15.57 -11.04 -0.31
C THR A 150 15.48 -12.53 0.02
N SER A 151 14.63 -12.94 0.97
CA SER A 151 14.38 -14.35 1.29
C SER A 151 13.69 -15.13 0.17
N ASN A 152 13.00 -14.43 -0.75
CA ASN A 152 12.40 -15.00 -1.95
C ASN A 152 13.28 -14.85 -3.21
N ASN A 153 14.59 -14.60 -3.05
CA ASN A 153 15.55 -14.45 -4.14
C ASN A 153 15.20 -13.34 -5.16
N ILE A 154 14.48 -12.32 -4.70
CA ILE A 154 14.25 -11.08 -5.44
C ILE A 154 15.38 -10.13 -5.01
N GLU A 155 16.29 -9.87 -5.95
CA GLU A 155 17.41 -8.97 -5.72
C GLU A 155 16.90 -7.57 -5.40
N VAL A 156 17.61 -6.88 -4.50
CA VAL A 156 17.31 -5.50 -4.09
C VAL A 156 18.62 -4.71 -4.17
N SER A 157 18.65 -3.68 -5.03
CA SER A 157 19.81 -2.81 -5.18
C SER A 157 20.00 -1.95 -3.91
N PRO A 158 21.21 -1.41 -3.68
CA PRO A 158 21.43 -0.47 -2.57
C PRO A 158 20.49 0.76 -2.61
N ASN A 159 20.16 1.25 -3.81
CA ASN A 159 19.24 2.37 -3.97
C ASN A 159 17.81 1.96 -3.60
N GLU A 160 17.38 0.79 -4.05
CA GLU A 160 16.04 0.28 -3.76
C GLU A 160 15.87 -0.04 -2.28
N TRP A 161 16.91 -0.57 -1.63
CA TRP A 161 16.97 -0.76 -0.19
C TRP A 161 16.76 0.58 0.53
N LEU A 162 17.46 1.65 0.12
CA LEU A 162 17.28 2.99 0.69
C LEU A 162 15.86 3.52 0.41
N GLY A 163 15.33 3.30 -0.79
CA GLY A 163 13.98 3.70 -1.17
C GLY A 163 12.89 3.09 -0.30
N ILE A 164 12.99 1.77 -0.07
CA ILE A 164 12.04 1.03 0.77
C ILE A 164 12.28 1.40 2.25
N LYS A 165 13.53 1.40 2.71
CA LYS A 165 13.85 1.64 4.11
C LYS A 165 13.42 3.03 4.58
N LEU A 166 13.60 4.04 3.73
CA LEU A 166 13.47 5.44 4.10
C LEU A 166 12.17 6.09 3.58
N HIS A 167 11.20 5.31 3.10
CA HIS A 167 9.97 5.87 2.49
C HIS A 167 9.16 6.76 3.45
N ASP A 168 9.17 6.48 4.75
CA ASP A 168 8.54 7.33 5.78
C ASP A 168 9.29 8.66 6.02
N GLY A 169 10.45 8.86 5.40
CA GLY A 169 11.27 10.06 5.57
C GLY A 169 11.60 10.30 7.04
N LEU A 170 11.46 11.55 7.51
CA LEU A 170 11.70 11.91 8.91
C LEU A 170 10.50 11.65 9.84
N TYR A 171 9.40 11.04 9.35
CA TYR A 171 8.34 10.57 10.24
C TYR A 171 8.76 9.34 11.04
N ASP A 172 9.72 8.55 10.54
CA ASP A 172 10.42 7.53 11.31
C ASP A 172 11.74 8.07 11.87
N PRO A 173 11.89 8.20 13.20
CA PRO A 173 13.15 8.62 13.83
C PRO A 173 14.35 7.74 13.47
N ALA A 174 14.15 6.47 13.09
CA ALA A 174 15.23 5.59 12.67
C ALA A 174 15.91 6.05 11.37
N ASN A 175 15.25 6.92 10.59
CA ASN A 175 15.78 7.45 9.34
C ASN A 175 16.65 8.71 9.53
N GLU A 176 16.67 9.30 10.74
CA GLU A 176 17.43 10.51 11.03
C GLU A 176 18.90 10.45 10.59
N PRO A 177 19.65 9.35 10.78
CA PRO A 177 21.05 9.27 10.35
C PRO A 177 21.27 9.47 8.85
N TYR A 178 20.25 9.24 8.01
CA TYR A 178 20.34 9.40 6.55
C TYR A 178 20.00 10.81 6.08
N TYR A 179 19.20 11.56 6.84
CA TYR A 179 18.68 12.87 6.46
C TYR A 179 19.31 14.04 7.24
N LYS A 180 19.68 13.82 8.51
CA LYS A 180 20.31 14.82 9.38
C LYS A 180 21.83 14.69 9.38
N THR A 181 22.44 14.75 8.19
CA THR A 181 23.89 14.58 8.02
C THR A 181 24.64 15.91 7.97
N TYR A 182 25.79 15.96 8.64
CA TYR A 182 26.67 17.14 8.70
C TYR A 182 27.87 17.04 7.74
N LEU A 183 28.05 15.90 7.09
CA LEU A 183 29.15 15.63 6.15
C LEU A 183 28.56 15.23 4.78
N PRO A 184 29.07 15.78 3.65
CA PRO A 184 28.61 15.38 2.32
C PRO A 184 28.74 13.87 2.04
N GLU A 185 29.77 13.22 2.58
CA GLU A 185 30.12 11.82 2.30
C GLU A 185 29.11 10.83 2.87
N THR A 186 28.34 11.23 3.88
CA THR A 186 27.33 10.39 4.53
C THR A 186 25.92 10.60 3.97
N LYS A 187 25.74 11.49 2.99
CA LYS A 187 24.45 11.69 2.32
C LYS A 187 24.17 10.54 1.34
N PRO A 188 22.89 10.11 1.19
CA PRO A 188 22.50 9.23 0.09
C PRO A 188 22.95 9.82 -1.25
N ARG A 189 23.58 8.98 -2.08
CA ARG A 189 24.10 9.38 -3.40
C ARG A 189 23.04 9.33 -4.51
N THR A 190 21.79 9.09 -4.12
CA THR A 190 20.63 9.00 -4.99
C THR A 190 19.50 9.84 -4.41
N SER A 191 18.68 10.44 -5.28
CA SER A 191 17.46 11.13 -4.86
C SER A 191 16.25 10.20 -4.71
N LEU A 192 16.40 8.92 -5.06
CA LEU A 192 15.33 7.92 -4.98
C LEU A 192 14.55 7.93 -3.65
N PRO A 193 15.16 7.84 -2.45
CA PRO A 193 14.39 7.80 -1.20
C PRO A 193 13.58 9.07 -0.95
N PHE A 194 14.03 10.23 -1.46
CA PHE A 194 13.27 11.48 -1.36
C PHE A 194 12.04 11.46 -2.28
N ILE A 195 12.19 10.90 -3.49
CA ILE A 195 11.09 10.78 -4.45
C ILE A 195 10.03 9.82 -3.92
N ILE A 196 10.43 8.66 -3.40
CA ILE A 196 9.51 7.67 -2.81
C ILE A 196 8.79 8.27 -1.60
N HIS A 197 9.52 8.94 -0.70
CA HIS A 197 8.90 9.62 0.45
C HIS A 197 7.87 10.68 0.02
N HIS A 198 8.22 11.54 -0.94
CA HIS A 198 7.26 12.52 -1.48
C HIS A 198 6.04 11.84 -2.10
N ALA A 199 6.23 10.71 -2.80
CA ALA A 199 5.14 10.01 -3.45
C ALA A 199 4.16 9.40 -2.45
N ASP A 200 4.66 8.73 -1.41
CA ASP A 200 3.85 8.17 -0.34
C ASP A 200 3.13 9.27 0.47
N MET A 201 3.86 10.29 0.90
CA MET A 201 3.27 11.43 1.60
C MET A 201 2.18 12.11 0.76
N MET A 202 2.40 12.30 -0.54
CA MET A 202 1.43 12.87 -1.46
C MET A 202 0.19 11.97 -1.60
N ALA A 203 0.38 10.66 -1.76
CA ALA A 203 -0.70 9.69 -1.85
C ALA A 203 -1.57 9.71 -0.59
N THR A 204 -0.93 9.56 0.58
CA THR A 204 -1.58 9.60 1.90
C THR A 204 -2.34 10.91 2.12
N ARG A 205 -1.76 12.06 1.71
CA ARG A 205 -2.42 13.36 1.83
C ARG A 205 -3.67 13.45 0.95
N ILE A 206 -3.59 13.03 -0.31
CA ILE A 206 -4.73 13.03 -1.23
C ILE A 206 -5.85 12.10 -0.74
N GLU A 207 -5.48 10.93 -0.20
CA GLU A 207 -6.42 9.96 0.38
C GLU A 207 -7.14 10.54 1.58
N PHE A 208 -6.40 11.20 2.49
CA PHE A 208 -6.99 11.95 3.59
C PHE A 208 -7.96 13.01 3.07
N GLU A 209 -7.57 13.80 2.08
CA GLU A 209 -8.41 14.87 1.57
C GLU A 209 -9.73 14.37 1.00
N ARG A 210 -9.67 13.29 0.21
CA ARG A 210 -10.85 12.67 -0.40
C ARG A 210 -11.81 12.07 0.64
N GLU A 211 -11.28 11.48 1.71
CA GLU A 211 -12.10 10.80 2.71
C GLU A 211 -12.61 11.75 3.82
N TRP A 212 -11.83 12.75 4.20
CA TRP A 212 -12.10 13.56 5.40
C TRP A 212 -12.58 14.98 5.12
N LEU A 213 -12.06 15.68 4.11
CA LEU A 213 -12.49 17.07 3.86
C LEU A 213 -14.01 17.21 3.60
N PRO A 214 -14.66 16.32 2.83
CA PRO A 214 -16.12 16.38 2.66
C PRO A 214 -16.91 16.25 3.98
N LYS A 215 -16.34 15.57 4.99
CA LYS A 215 -17.00 15.38 6.29
C LYS A 215 -16.91 16.62 7.19
N PHE A 216 -15.95 17.51 6.95
CA PHE A 216 -15.84 18.77 7.68
C PHE A 216 -16.74 19.87 7.12
N ASN A 217 -17.14 19.77 5.84
CA ASN A 217 -18.05 20.73 5.20
C ASN A 217 -19.53 20.38 5.48
N ILE A 218 -19.98 20.67 6.71
CA ILE A 218 -21.32 20.34 7.21
C ILE A 218 -22.43 21.17 6.53
N GLU A 219 -22.12 22.27 5.84
CA GLU A 219 -23.14 23.15 5.25
C GLU A 219 -23.85 22.60 3.99
N ASN A 220 -23.39 21.48 3.40
CA ASN A 220 -24.00 20.91 2.19
C ASN A 220 -24.24 19.39 2.26
N SER A 221 -24.41 18.81 3.45
CA SER A 221 -24.90 17.42 3.49
C SER A 221 -26.37 17.38 3.06
N PRO A 222 -26.73 16.74 1.93
CA PRO A 222 -28.13 16.38 1.72
C PRO A 222 -28.47 15.43 2.87
N SER A 223 -29.57 15.71 3.57
CA SER A 223 -30.20 14.74 4.47
C SER A 223 -30.16 13.37 3.78
N THR A 224 -29.43 12.41 4.35
CA THR A 224 -29.38 11.04 3.86
C THR A 224 -30.80 10.59 3.54
N PRO A 225 -31.13 10.26 2.28
CA PRO A 225 -32.39 9.60 2.01
C PRO A 225 -32.35 8.29 2.80
N GLU A 226 -33.34 8.03 3.64
CA GLU A 226 -33.55 6.68 4.17
C GLU A 226 -33.55 5.72 2.98
N LEU A 227 -32.48 4.94 2.84
CA LEU A 227 -32.37 3.88 1.85
C LEU A 227 -33.48 2.88 2.17
N ALA A 228 -34.61 3.04 1.50
CA ALA A 228 -35.68 2.08 1.48
C ALA A 228 -35.08 0.68 1.27
N LYS A 229 -35.36 -0.22 2.22
CA LYS A 229 -34.93 -1.63 2.24
C LYS A 229 -35.35 -2.35 0.95
N LYS A 230 -34.61 -2.19 -0.15
CA LYS A 230 -34.69 -3.10 -1.28
C LYS A 230 -33.78 -4.29 -0.99
N LYS A 231 -34.39 -5.40 -0.54
CA LYS A 231 -33.75 -6.72 -0.43
C LYS A 231 -33.03 -7.02 -1.75
N SER A 232 -31.70 -7.01 -1.71
CA SER A 232 -30.83 -7.04 -2.88
C SER A 232 -30.76 -8.43 -3.52
N SER A 233 -31.28 -8.56 -4.73
CA SER A 233 -30.95 -9.66 -5.66
C SER A 233 -29.50 -9.61 -6.17
N ALA A 234 -28.79 -8.49 -5.94
CA ALA A 234 -27.40 -8.27 -6.36
C ALA A 234 -26.38 -9.14 -5.59
N ARG A 235 -26.63 -9.44 -4.31
CA ARG A 235 -25.75 -10.29 -3.48
C ARG A 235 -25.60 -11.70 -4.06
N LYS A 236 -26.68 -12.25 -4.64
CA LYS A 236 -26.68 -13.57 -5.30
C LYS A 236 -25.88 -13.63 -6.60
N LYS A 237 -25.78 -12.51 -7.35
CA LYS A 237 -25.01 -12.48 -8.61
C LYS A 237 -23.50 -12.44 -8.35
N ALA A 238 -23.04 -11.62 -7.41
CA ALA A 238 -21.62 -11.53 -7.04
C ALA A 238 -21.08 -12.83 -6.41
N LEU A 239 -21.87 -13.51 -5.56
CA LEU A 239 -21.51 -14.79 -4.95
C LEU A 239 -21.53 -15.99 -5.94
N SER A 240 -22.05 -15.80 -7.16
CA SER A 240 -22.13 -16.83 -8.19
C SER A 240 -21.00 -16.74 -9.23
N SER A 241 -20.34 -15.59 -9.34
CA SER A 241 -19.19 -15.37 -10.25
C SER A 241 -17.84 -15.61 -9.58
N VAL A 242 -17.80 -15.83 -8.27
CA VAL A 242 -16.60 -16.14 -7.50
C VAL A 242 -16.39 -17.65 -7.47
N SER A 243 -15.33 -18.14 -8.12
CA SER A 243 -14.96 -19.56 -8.20
C SER A 243 -14.25 -20.09 -6.95
N SER A 244 -13.77 -19.20 -6.07
CA SER A 244 -13.09 -19.56 -4.82
C SER A 244 -14.07 -19.66 -3.64
N PRO A 245 -14.22 -20.85 -3.01
CA PRO A 245 -15.02 -21.02 -1.80
C PRO A 245 -14.55 -20.16 -0.62
N GLY A 246 -13.24 -19.85 -0.56
CA GLY A 246 -12.64 -19.00 0.49
C GLY A 246 -13.11 -17.55 0.38
N LEU A 247 -12.99 -16.96 -0.82
CA LEU A 247 -13.42 -15.58 -1.09
C LEU A 247 -14.92 -15.39 -0.86
N LYS A 248 -15.72 -16.41 -1.18
CA LYS A 248 -17.17 -16.41 -0.94
C LYS A 248 -17.52 -16.35 0.56
N ASN A 249 -16.88 -17.17 1.38
CA ASN A 249 -17.13 -17.23 2.82
C ASN A 249 -16.65 -15.96 3.54
N MET A 250 -15.55 -15.36 3.08
CA MET A 250 -15.04 -14.11 3.64
C MET A 250 -15.95 -12.92 3.33
N LEU A 251 -16.42 -12.78 2.08
CA LEU A 251 -17.37 -11.71 1.69
C LEU A 251 -18.71 -11.80 2.42
N ASP A 252 -19.13 -12.99 2.85
CA ASP A 252 -20.34 -13.17 3.63
C ASP A 252 -20.18 -12.75 5.12
N SER A 253 -18.94 -12.58 5.59
CA SER A 253 -18.61 -12.23 6.99
C SER A 253 -18.23 -10.76 7.23
N LEU A 254 -18.08 -9.97 6.17
CA LEU A 254 -17.91 -8.50 6.21
C LEU A 254 -19.27 -7.79 6.33
#